data_AF-A0A6U3RXX4-F1
#
_entry.id   AF-A0A6U3RXX4-F1
#
_cell.length_a   1.000
_cell.length_b   1.000
_cell.length_c   1.000
_cell.angle_alpha   90.00
_cell.angle_beta   90.00
_cell.angle_gamma   90.00
#
_symmetry.space_group_name_H-M   'P 1'
#
loop_
_entity.id
_entity.type
_entity.pdbx_description
1 polymer ?
#
loop_
_entity_poly.entity_id
_entity_poly.type
_entity_poly.pdbx_seq_one_letter_code
_entity_poly.pdbx_strand_id
1 'polypeptide(L)'
;MKTSFAILPFLASMTCAFTVVPTPRFGRHSPTLNLYQSVEEAIADAERICANDPGSAECRVAWDIVEEIESTISHKEGDATNTPLNTTPDLTALLGSFDILVRKIDGKMGQLKATTDKLQELGANDPSVEGLGVRAEEMKNHLAYVRNYLYESTQG
;
A
#
# COMPACT_ATOMS: atom_id res chain seq x y z
N MET A 1 24.12 -40.00 54.49
CA MET A 1 24.14 -41.39 53.97
C MET A 1 23.07 -41.53 52.90
N LYS A 2 23.48 -42.04 51.73
CA LYS A 2 22.73 -42.77 50.69
C LYS A 2 21.66 -42.02 49.87
N THR A 3 22.05 -41.86 48.61
CA THR A 3 21.29 -41.65 47.38
C THR A 3 20.29 -42.78 47.09
N SER A 4 19.19 -42.46 46.40
CA SER A 4 18.63 -43.29 45.31
C SER A 4 17.59 -42.55 44.48
N PHE A 5 17.76 -42.69 43.16
CA PHE A 5 16.93 -42.23 42.05
C PHE A 5 15.84 -43.26 41.71
N ALA A 6 14.64 -42.80 41.31
CA ALA A 6 13.72 -43.45 40.36
C ALA A 6 12.58 -42.45 40.03
N ILE A 7 12.62 -41.75 38.89
CA ILE A 7 11.94 -42.02 37.60
C ILE A 7 10.39 -41.86 37.65
N LEU A 8 9.95 -40.81 36.95
CA LEU A 8 8.62 -40.35 36.47
C LEU A 8 7.71 -41.49 35.91
N PRO A 9 6.37 -41.32 35.69
CA PRO A 9 5.72 -40.10 35.15
C PRO A 9 4.27 -39.81 35.59
N PHE A 10 3.80 -38.56 35.45
CA PHE A 10 2.42 -38.34 35.00
C PHE A 10 2.23 -36.94 34.40
N LEU A 11 1.71 -36.94 33.19
CA LEU A 11 1.27 -35.78 32.44
C LEU A 11 0.03 -35.15 33.09
N ALA A 12 0.06 -33.83 33.27
CA ALA A 12 -1.12 -32.97 33.19
C ALA A 12 -0.60 -31.57 32.85
N SER A 13 -0.58 -31.21 31.57
CA SER A 13 -1.71 -30.52 30.95
C SER A 13 -2.13 -29.30 31.76
N MET A 14 -1.48 -28.17 31.50
CA MET A 14 -2.10 -26.87 31.71
C MET A 14 -1.54 -25.89 30.68
N THR A 15 -2.01 -26.07 29.45
CA THR A 15 -1.97 -25.03 28.43
C THR A 15 -2.77 -23.83 28.96
N CYS A 16 -2.07 -22.83 29.49
CA CYS A 16 -2.68 -21.52 29.72
C CYS A 16 -3.25 -21.03 28.39
N ALA A 17 -4.54 -20.76 28.40
CA ALA A 17 -5.35 -20.40 27.27
C ALA A 17 -4.74 -19.24 26.48
N PHE A 18 -4.18 -19.56 25.33
CA PHE A 18 -4.08 -18.61 24.22
C PHE A 18 -5.53 -18.38 23.79
N THR A 19 -6.18 -17.36 24.34
CA THR A 19 -7.38 -16.83 23.72
C THR A 19 -6.93 -16.32 22.37
N VAL A 20 -7.19 -17.12 21.33
CA VAL A 20 -7.17 -16.66 19.95
C VAL A 20 -8.19 -15.53 19.93
N VAL A 21 -7.72 -14.29 20.05
CA VAL A 21 -8.45 -13.15 19.54
C VAL A 21 -8.72 -13.53 18.09
N PRO A 22 -9.99 -13.65 17.66
CA PRO A 22 -10.26 -13.81 16.25
C PRO A 22 -9.74 -12.53 15.61
N THR A 23 -8.56 -12.61 14.99
CA THR A 23 -8.18 -11.64 13.98
C THR A 23 -9.37 -11.59 13.04
N PRO A 24 -9.95 -10.40 12.78
CA PRO A 24 -10.90 -10.29 11.70
C PRO A 24 -10.13 -10.71 10.46
N ARG A 25 -10.40 -11.93 10.00
CA ARG A 25 -10.11 -12.35 8.64
C ARG A 25 -10.96 -11.42 7.78
N PHE A 26 -10.39 -10.29 7.37
CA PHE A 26 -10.85 -9.55 6.20
C PHE A 26 -10.50 -10.36 4.94
N GLY A 27 -10.91 -11.63 4.94
CA GLY A 27 -11.24 -12.35 3.74
C GLY A 27 -12.65 -11.92 3.38
N ARG A 28 -12.76 -10.77 2.72
CA ARG A 28 -13.91 -10.48 1.89
C ARG A 28 -13.37 -9.95 0.57
N HIS A 29 -13.28 -10.86 -0.40
CA HIS A 29 -13.35 -10.51 -1.80
C HIS A 29 -14.52 -9.53 -1.94
N SER A 30 -14.20 -8.27 -2.19
CA SER A 30 -15.18 -7.23 -2.31
C SER A 30 -15.75 -7.30 -3.73
N PRO A 31 -17.07 -7.33 -3.93
CA PRO A 31 -17.69 -7.28 -5.25
C PRO A 31 -17.43 -5.95 -5.98
N THR A 32 -16.64 -5.04 -5.38
CA THR A 32 -16.27 -3.73 -5.89
C THR A 32 -15.28 -3.76 -7.05
N LEU A 33 -14.59 -4.88 -7.31
CA LEU A 33 -13.63 -4.96 -8.42
C LEU A 33 -14.29 -4.83 -9.80
N ASN A 34 -15.57 -5.22 -9.93
CA ASN A 34 -16.33 -5.06 -11.17
C ASN A 34 -16.90 -3.65 -11.35
N LEU A 35 -16.66 -2.73 -10.42
CA LEU A 35 -17.15 -1.34 -10.52
C LEU A 35 -16.22 -0.46 -11.33
N TYR A 36 -14.94 -0.80 -11.40
CA TYR A 36 -13.93 0.02 -12.06
C TYR A 36 -13.56 -0.59 -13.41
N GLN A 37 -13.54 0.25 -14.45
CA GLN A 37 -13.17 -0.16 -15.80
C GLN A 37 -11.67 -0.05 -16.04
N SER A 38 -10.95 0.72 -15.22
CA SER A 38 -9.50 0.90 -15.31
C SER A 38 -8.85 1.25 -13.96
N VAL A 39 -7.52 1.19 -13.89
CA VAL A 39 -6.73 1.58 -12.71
C VAL A 39 -6.87 3.08 -12.44
N GLU A 40 -6.94 3.90 -13.49
CA GLU A 40 -7.03 5.36 -13.38
C GLU A 40 -8.32 5.81 -12.69
N GLU A 41 -9.43 5.11 -12.94
CA GLU A 41 -10.72 5.37 -12.28
C GLU A 41 -10.64 5.04 -10.79
N ALA A 42 -10.04 3.90 -10.44
CA ALA A 42 -9.84 3.52 -9.05
C ALA A 42 -8.90 4.48 -8.30
N ILE A 43 -7.85 4.98 -8.96
CA ILE A 43 -6.95 5.99 -8.39
C ILE A 43 -7.70 7.31 -8.16
N ALA A 44 -8.51 7.77 -9.12
CA ALA A 44 -9.29 8.99 -8.96
C ALA A 44 -10.26 8.90 -7.78
N ASP A 45 -10.89 7.74 -7.59
CA ASP A 45 -11.77 7.50 -6.45
C ASP A 45 -11.00 7.39 -5.12
N ALA A 46 -9.82 6.77 -5.12
CA ALA A 46 -8.95 6.74 -3.95
C ALA A 46 -8.52 8.15 -3.54
N GLU A 47 -8.08 8.98 -4.48
CA GLU A 47 -7.74 10.39 -4.22
C GLU A 47 -8.93 11.18 -3.65
N ARG A 48 -10.11 11.02 -4.25
CA ARG A 48 -11.35 11.66 -3.79
C ARG A 48 -11.72 11.25 -2.36
N ILE A 49 -11.59 9.98 -2.02
CA ILE A 49 -11.89 9.45 -0.68
C ILE A 49 -10.84 9.94 0.33
N CYS A 50 -9.56 9.93 -0.04
CA CYS A 50 -8.45 10.31 0.80
C CYS A 50 -8.27 11.83 0.99
N ALA A 51 -8.91 12.66 0.16
CA ALA A 51 -8.73 14.11 0.16
C ALA A 51 -9.03 14.78 1.53
N ASN A 52 -10.00 14.25 2.27
CA ASN A 52 -10.40 14.80 3.57
C ASN A 52 -9.61 14.22 4.74
N ASP A 53 -9.40 12.90 4.76
CA ASP A 53 -8.64 12.20 5.80
C ASP A 53 -7.78 11.09 5.17
N PRO A 54 -6.49 11.37 4.89
CA PRO A 54 -5.57 10.38 4.33
C PRO A 54 -5.20 9.28 5.32
N GLY A 55 -5.48 9.45 6.62
CA GLY A 55 -5.25 8.45 7.66
C GLY A 55 -6.48 7.58 7.97
N SER A 56 -7.58 7.77 7.26
CA SER A 56 -8.84 7.05 7.45
C SER A 56 -8.74 5.58 7.02
N ALA A 57 -9.62 4.74 7.57
CA ALA A 57 -9.71 3.34 7.14
C ALA A 57 -10.24 3.23 5.70
N GLU A 58 -11.16 4.13 5.34
CA GLU A 58 -11.77 4.26 4.02
C GLU A 58 -10.71 4.61 2.96
N CYS A 59 -9.82 5.56 3.26
CA CYS A 59 -8.70 5.89 2.38
C CYS A 59 -7.78 4.69 2.16
N ARG A 60 -7.45 3.95 3.23
CA ARG A 60 -6.63 2.73 3.10
C ARG A 60 -7.30 1.68 2.22
N VAL A 61 -8.58 1.39 2.47
CA VAL A 61 -9.34 0.44 1.66
C VAL A 61 -9.42 0.88 0.19
N ALA A 62 -9.55 2.17 -0.08
CA ALA A 62 -9.60 2.68 -1.46
C ALA A 62 -8.27 2.41 -2.20
N TRP A 63 -7.12 2.63 -1.55
CA TRP A 63 -5.82 2.27 -2.13
C TRP A 63 -5.58 0.76 -2.20
N ASP A 64 -6.10 -0.04 -1.26
CA ASP A 64 -6.05 -1.50 -1.35
C ASP A 64 -6.83 -2.03 -2.58
N ILE A 65 -7.94 -1.38 -2.94
CA ILE A 65 -8.71 -1.71 -4.16
C ILE A 65 -7.88 -1.41 -5.42
N VAL A 66 -7.14 -0.30 -5.46
CA VAL A 66 -6.23 0.03 -6.57
C VAL A 66 -5.20 -1.08 -6.77
N GLU A 67 -4.58 -1.56 -5.68
CA GLU A 67 -3.59 -2.65 -5.73
C GLU A 67 -4.19 -3.97 -6.25
N GLU A 68 -5.40 -4.31 -5.82
CA GLU A 68 -6.08 -5.54 -6.27
C GLU A 68 -6.47 -5.48 -7.76
N ILE A 69 -6.88 -4.32 -8.26
CA ILE A 69 -7.19 -4.13 -9.69
C ILE A 69 -5.93 -4.27 -10.54
N GLU A 70 -4.83 -3.63 -10.14
CA GLU A 70 -3.55 -3.75 -10.85
C GLU A 70 -3.04 -5.19 -10.87
N SER A 71 -3.14 -5.89 -9.73
CA SER A 71 -2.81 -7.32 -9.63
C SER A 71 -3.65 -8.14 -10.64
N THR A 72 -4.96 -7.87 -10.70
CA THR A 72 -5.86 -8.55 -11.64
C THR A 72 -5.52 -8.26 -13.11
N ILE A 73 -5.16 -7.02 -13.45
CA ILE A 73 -4.76 -6.64 -14.81
C ILE A 73 -3.43 -7.32 -15.18
N SER A 74 -2.44 -7.26 -14.29
CA SER A 74 -1.14 -7.91 -14.49
C SER A 74 -1.30 -9.43 -14.72
N HIS A 75 -2.21 -10.08 -14.01
CA HIS A 75 -2.52 -11.49 -14.25
C HIS A 75 -3.21 -11.77 -15.59
N LYS A 76 -4.04 -10.86 -16.10
CA LYS A 76 -4.71 -11.00 -17.41
C LYS A 76 -3.76 -10.74 -18.59
N GLU A 77 -2.81 -9.82 -18.45
CA GLU A 77 -1.82 -9.54 -19.48
C GLU A 77 -0.78 -10.66 -19.65
N GLY A 78 -0.58 -11.49 -18.61
CA GLY A 78 0.26 -12.70 -18.68
C GLY A 78 -0.25 -13.80 -19.61
N ASP A 79 -1.52 -13.72 -20.08
CA ASP A 79 -2.14 -14.72 -20.97
C ASP A 79 -2.20 -14.25 -22.45
N ALA A 80 -1.75 -13.01 -22.74
CA ALA A 80 -1.83 -12.39 -24.06
C ALA A 80 -0.44 -12.02 -24.62
N THR A 81 0.53 -12.93 -24.58
CA THR A 81 1.75 -12.78 -25.39
C THR A 81 1.42 -13.06 -26.85
N ASN A 82 1.23 -12.03 -27.71
CA ASN A 82 1.46 -12.06 -29.17
C ASN A 82 1.09 -10.73 -29.89
N THR A 83 1.47 -9.57 -29.36
CA THR A 83 1.36 -8.31 -30.14
C THR A 83 2.76 -7.82 -30.52
N PRO A 84 3.09 -7.66 -31.81
CA PRO A 84 4.40 -7.17 -32.22
C PRO A 84 4.60 -5.73 -31.73
N LEU A 85 5.66 -5.53 -30.94
CA LEU A 85 6.09 -4.24 -30.42
C LEU A 85 6.51 -3.32 -31.58
N ASN A 86 5.60 -2.46 -32.03
CA ASN A 86 5.93 -1.39 -32.97
C ASN A 86 6.51 -0.22 -32.16
N THR A 87 7.84 -0.07 -32.20
CA THR A 87 8.57 0.98 -31.49
C THR A 87 8.20 2.36 -32.05
N THR A 88 7.65 3.23 -31.19
CA THR A 88 7.09 4.59 -31.42
C THR A 88 5.58 4.58 -31.75
N PRO A 89 4.67 5.05 -30.85
CA PRO A 89 4.80 6.06 -29.79
C PRO A 89 4.79 5.46 -28.37
N ASP A 90 5.98 5.29 -27.78
CA ASP A 90 6.17 4.68 -26.44
C ASP A 90 6.26 5.75 -25.34
N LEU A 91 6.60 7.01 -25.69
CA LEU A 91 6.78 8.08 -24.70
C LEU A 91 5.47 8.51 -24.03
N THR A 92 4.36 8.57 -24.76
CA THR A 92 3.05 8.92 -24.17
C THR A 92 2.57 7.84 -23.20
N ALA A 93 2.78 6.56 -23.52
CA ALA A 93 2.49 5.45 -22.62
C ALA A 93 3.40 5.48 -21.38
N LEU A 94 4.68 5.79 -21.57
CA LEU A 94 5.64 5.97 -20.47
C LEU A 94 5.25 7.14 -19.55
N LEU A 95 4.85 8.28 -20.10
CA LEU A 95 4.38 9.42 -19.31
C LEU A 95 3.08 9.10 -18.57
N GLY A 96 2.16 8.35 -19.18
CA GLY A 96 0.94 7.87 -18.53
C GLY A 96 1.24 6.94 -17.35
N SER A 97 2.11 5.95 -17.53
CA SER A 97 2.52 5.06 -16.43
C SER A 97 3.28 5.80 -15.32
N PHE A 98 4.10 6.80 -15.67
CA PHE A 98 4.75 7.66 -14.69
C PHE A 98 3.74 8.50 -13.89
N ASP A 99 2.71 9.06 -14.53
CA ASP A 99 1.67 9.83 -13.83
C ASP A 99 0.91 8.95 -12.81
N ILE A 100 0.54 7.73 -13.22
CA ILE A 100 -0.07 6.73 -12.34
C ILE A 100 0.82 6.44 -11.13
N LEU A 101 2.12 6.22 -11.35
CA LEU A 101 3.08 5.97 -10.28
C LEU A 101 3.20 7.16 -9.32
N VAL A 102 3.27 8.39 -9.85
CA VAL A 102 3.34 9.61 -9.03
C VAL A 102 2.10 9.76 -8.16
N ARG A 103 0.90 9.54 -8.71
CA ARG A 103 -0.37 9.60 -7.96
C ARG A 103 -0.43 8.57 -6.82
N LYS A 104 0.01 7.34 -7.07
CA LYS A 104 0.08 6.30 -6.04
C LYS A 104 1.08 6.63 -4.94
N ILE A 105 2.25 7.15 -5.30
CA ILE A 105 3.26 7.57 -4.32
C ILE A 105 2.70 8.70 -3.46
N ASP A 106 2.03 9.68 -4.07
CA ASP A 106 1.41 10.79 -3.33
C ASP A 106 0.40 10.30 -2.27
N GLY A 107 -0.50 9.40 -2.66
CA GLY A 107 -1.49 8.81 -1.77
C GLY A 107 -0.88 8.01 -0.62
N LYS A 108 0.04 7.10 -0.94
CA LYS A 108 0.75 6.29 0.07
C LYS A 108 1.58 7.16 1.02
N MET A 109 2.16 8.24 0.50
CA MET A 109 2.94 9.15 1.31
C MET A 109 2.05 9.99 2.25
N GLY A 110 0.83 10.33 1.81
CA GLY A 110 -0.20 10.89 2.68
C GLY A 110 -0.59 9.96 3.82
N GLN A 111 -0.79 8.66 3.54
CA GLN A 111 -1.05 7.65 4.57
C GLN A 111 0.11 7.50 5.55
N LEU A 112 1.35 7.50 5.05
CA LEU A 112 2.55 7.42 5.87
C LEU A 112 2.62 8.59 6.84
N LYS A 113 2.48 9.81 6.35
CA LYS A 113 2.48 11.03 7.18
C LYS A 113 1.38 10.99 8.23
N ALA A 114 0.14 10.67 7.86
CA ALA A 114 -0.96 10.57 8.81
C ALA A 114 -0.72 9.50 9.90
N THR A 115 -0.03 8.42 9.55
CA THR A 115 0.38 7.39 10.52
C THR A 115 1.49 7.89 11.44
N THR A 116 2.49 8.59 10.89
CA THR A 116 3.57 9.22 11.65
C THR A 116 3.03 10.26 12.65
N ASP A 117 2.11 11.11 12.23
CA ASP A 117 1.48 12.12 13.09
C ASP A 117 0.74 11.46 14.26
N LYS A 118 -0.04 10.40 13.98
CA LYS A 118 -0.72 9.61 15.03
C LYS A 118 0.25 8.94 16.01
N LEU A 119 1.40 8.45 15.53
CA LEU A 119 2.42 7.86 16.42
C LEU A 119 3.04 8.91 17.34
N GLN A 120 3.29 10.11 16.83
CA GLN A 120 3.80 11.22 17.61
C GLN A 120 2.79 11.66 18.68
N GLU A 121 1.50 11.72 18.34
CA GLU A 121 0.41 12.00 19.31
C GLU A 121 0.34 10.97 20.44
N LEU A 122 0.57 9.70 20.12
CA LEU A 122 0.59 8.60 21.10
C LEU A 122 1.87 8.58 21.95
N GLY A 123 2.78 9.54 21.76
CA GLY A 123 4.02 9.67 22.53
C GLY A 123 5.13 8.72 22.10
N ALA A 124 5.02 8.11 20.91
CA ALA A 124 6.09 7.34 20.30
C ALA A 124 7.14 8.30 19.71
N ASN A 125 7.89 8.97 20.58
CA ASN A 125 8.97 9.91 20.22
C ASN A 125 10.27 9.15 19.86
N ASP A 126 10.17 8.24 18.89
CA ASP A 126 11.35 7.57 18.34
C ASP A 126 12.04 8.51 17.34
N PRO A 127 13.35 8.80 17.50
CA PRO A 127 14.09 9.68 16.58
C PRO A 127 14.09 9.23 15.11
N SER A 128 13.81 7.95 14.84
CA SER A 128 13.69 7.41 13.47
C SER A 128 12.35 7.74 12.80
N VAL A 129 11.29 7.84 13.59
CA VAL A 129 9.94 8.25 13.18
C VAL A 129 9.86 9.77 13.09
N GLU A 130 10.62 10.46 13.95
CA GLU A 130 10.81 11.90 13.92
C GLU A 130 11.36 12.35 12.53
N GLY A 131 10.60 13.19 11.86
CA GLY A 131 10.96 13.71 10.53
C GLY A 131 10.64 12.78 9.36
N LEU A 132 10.06 11.60 9.56
CA LEU A 132 9.63 10.73 8.45
C LEU A 132 8.56 11.43 7.58
N GLY A 133 7.62 12.14 8.21
CA GLY A 133 6.63 12.97 7.53
C GLY A 133 7.23 14.12 6.71
N VAL A 134 8.38 14.67 7.13
CA VAL A 134 9.08 15.73 6.38
C VAL A 134 9.75 15.16 5.14
N ARG A 135 10.49 14.04 5.29
CA ARG A 135 11.14 13.34 4.16
C ARG A 135 10.11 12.85 3.14
N ALA A 136 8.95 12.43 3.64
CA ALA A 136 7.80 12.05 2.85
C ALA A 136 7.32 13.20 1.93
N GLU A 137 7.12 14.40 2.49
CA GLU A 137 6.73 15.58 1.71
C GLU A 137 7.83 16.04 0.74
N GLU A 138 9.09 15.94 1.14
CA GLU A 138 10.23 16.24 0.26
C GLU A 138 10.23 15.33 -0.97
N MET A 139 10.02 14.03 -0.79
CA MET A 139 9.91 13.08 -1.89
C MET A 139 8.74 13.41 -2.82
N LYS A 140 7.58 13.78 -2.29
CA LYS A 140 6.43 14.23 -3.09
C LYS A 140 6.77 15.45 -3.97
N ASN A 141 7.43 16.44 -3.38
CA ASN A 141 7.83 17.65 -4.09
C ASN A 141 8.81 17.36 -5.23
N HIS A 142 9.79 16.48 -5.01
CA HIS A 142 10.73 16.07 -6.07
C HIS A 142 10.03 15.35 -7.23
N LEU A 143 9.07 14.47 -6.93
CA LEU A 143 8.32 13.76 -7.97
C LEU A 143 7.42 14.70 -8.77
N ALA A 144 6.74 15.63 -8.10
CA ALA A 144 5.95 16.66 -8.76
C ALA A 144 6.81 17.55 -9.67
N TYR A 145 8.02 17.91 -9.22
CA TYR A 145 8.98 18.65 -10.02
C TYR A 145 9.41 17.88 -11.27
N VAL A 146 9.85 16.62 -11.13
CA VAL A 146 10.28 15.78 -12.25
C VAL A 146 9.15 15.61 -13.26
N ARG A 147 7.93 15.35 -12.79
CA ARG A 147 6.74 15.24 -13.64
C ARG A 147 6.52 16.50 -14.47
N ASN A 148 6.51 17.67 -13.83
CA ASN A 148 6.28 18.94 -14.53
C ASN A 148 7.39 19.21 -15.56
N TYR A 149 8.65 18.95 -15.20
CA TYR A 149 9.79 19.10 -16.10
C TYR A 149 9.66 18.22 -17.34
N LEU A 150 9.26 16.95 -17.18
CA LEU A 150 9.05 16.04 -18.31
C LEU A 150 7.91 16.52 -19.23
N TYR A 151 6.82 17.02 -18.67
CA TYR A 151 5.72 17.61 -19.47
C TYR A 151 6.16 18.84 -20.26
N GLU A 152 6.92 19.75 -19.64
CA GLU A 152 7.44 20.94 -20.33
C GLU A 152 8.41 20.58 -21.45
N SER A 153 9.28 19.59 -21.22
CA SER A 153 10.26 19.14 -22.21
C SER A 153 9.66 18.42 -23.44
N THR A 154 8.41 17.98 -23.35
CA THR A 154 7.73 17.24 -24.44
C THR A 154 6.81 18.12 -25.29
N GLN A 155 6.57 19.37 -24.89
CA GLN A 155 5.77 20.35 -25.64
C GLN A 155 6.61 21.35 -26.46
N GLY A 156 7.94 21.34 -26.33
CA GLY A 156 8.88 22.16 -27.10
C GLY A 156 9.49 21.44 -28.28
#